data_AF-A0AAV2WDQ9-F1
#
_entry.id   AF-A0AAV2WDQ9-F1
#
_cell.length_a   1.000
_cell.length_b   1.000
_cell.length_c   1.000
_cell.angle_alpha   90.00
_cell.angle_beta   90.00
_cell.angle_gamma   90.00
#
_symmetry.space_group_name_H-M   'P 1'
#
loop_
_entity.id
_entity.type
_entity.pdbx_description
1 polymer ?
#
loop_
_entity_poly.entity_id
_entity_poly.type
_entity_poly.pdbx_seq_one_letter_code
_entity_poly.pdbx_strand_id
1 'polypeptide(L)'
;MNAPRRDRLRELLDAVIDAQNTDVAGMARSSFASEFHFSREVSRLTGEPPAALRRRVMLERAAWRLQRGAGVAAVAVAEGWSSPEVFSRAFRRAFGVPPSQADAVGFRLPAPNGVHFHPPESLWLDSPGDTAAPDISLLMIAHDIGDTAALIGIAAGLTEEQWTQQVSPGLVVLDWDGPEPSVGAVLDALVWSKEVWLASIEGRDQPTRTALRSARALAADHDDIAARWAAMVREYGEQGRLGDTVIDALCDPPESFQLYGIIAHVLTYSAHRRELVRAMLSRLGVQVHRGDPLEWMRGN
;
A
#
# COMPACT_ATOMS: atom_id res chain seq x y z
N MET A 1 -11.96 -9.91 -2.79
CA MET A 1 -12.83 -9.92 -1.59
C MET A 1 -12.16 -10.65 -0.41
N ASN A 2 -11.14 -10.05 0.22
CA ASN A 2 -10.39 -10.65 1.35
C ASN A 2 -10.37 -9.72 2.61
N ALA A 3 -11.09 -8.59 2.56
CA ALA A 3 -11.10 -7.55 3.58
C ALA A 3 -11.68 -7.98 4.95
N PRO A 4 -12.85 -8.64 5.05
CA PRO A 4 -13.48 -8.87 6.37
C PRO A 4 -12.69 -9.83 7.27
N ARG A 5 -11.88 -10.73 6.68
CA ARG A 5 -11.03 -11.65 7.44
C ARG A 5 -9.81 -10.96 8.06
N ARG A 6 -9.23 -9.98 7.36
CA ARG A 6 -8.04 -9.24 7.80
C ARG A 6 -8.39 -8.28 8.93
N ASP A 7 -9.53 -7.60 8.85
CA ASP A 7 -10.00 -6.71 9.90
C ASP A 7 -10.29 -7.46 11.20
N ARG A 8 -10.92 -8.63 11.10
CA ARG A 8 -11.21 -9.46 12.28
C ARG A 8 -9.95 -10.00 12.96
N LEU A 9 -8.95 -10.42 12.18
CA LEU A 9 -7.67 -10.85 12.75
C LEU A 9 -6.98 -9.69 13.48
N ARG A 10 -6.98 -8.48 12.88
CA ARG A 10 -6.42 -7.28 13.50
C ARG A 10 -7.08 -6.98 14.84
N GLU A 11 -8.42 -6.94 14.91
CA GLU A 11 -9.17 -6.71 16.15
C GLU A 11 -8.78 -7.71 17.26
N LEU A 12 -8.67 -8.99 16.90
CA LEU A 12 -8.31 -10.04 17.84
C LEU A 12 -6.85 -9.89 18.32
N LEU A 13 -5.92 -9.57 17.41
CA LEU A 13 -4.53 -9.33 17.76
C LEU A 13 -4.37 -8.09 18.65
N ASP A 14 -5.09 -7.00 18.36
CA ASP A 14 -5.11 -5.77 19.16
C ASP A 14 -5.53 -6.09 20.61
N ALA A 15 -6.59 -6.89 20.78
CA ALA A 15 -7.03 -7.35 22.09
C ALA A 15 -5.95 -8.19 22.82
N VAL A 16 -5.20 -9.03 22.11
CA VAL A 16 -4.14 -9.87 22.71
C VAL A 16 -2.93 -9.04 23.15
N ILE A 17 -2.58 -7.98 22.43
CA ILE A 17 -1.38 -7.16 22.70
C ILE A 17 -1.64 -5.94 23.60
N ASP A 18 -2.89 -5.56 23.81
CA ASP A 18 -3.25 -4.48 24.72
C ASP A 18 -2.68 -4.73 26.13
N ALA A 19 -1.89 -3.76 26.62
CA ALA A 19 -1.26 -3.83 27.92
C ALA A 19 -2.28 -3.84 29.07
N GLN A 20 -3.49 -3.32 28.86
CA GLN A 20 -4.59 -3.33 29.83
C GLN A 20 -5.16 -4.73 30.05
N ASN A 21 -5.01 -5.62 29.08
CA ASN A 21 -5.47 -7.00 29.17
C ASN A 21 -4.42 -7.87 29.85
N THR A 22 -4.72 -8.33 31.07
CA THR A 22 -3.83 -9.18 31.89
C THR A 22 -4.14 -10.67 31.77
N ASP A 23 -5.36 -11.02 31.34
CA ASP A 23 -5.85 -12.38 31.17
C ASP A 23 -6.71 -12.52 29.90
N VAL A 24 -7.05 -13.77 29.56
CA VAL A 24 -7.88 -14.08 28.38
C VAL A 24 -9.29 -13.51 28.51
N ALA A 25 -9.79 -13.38 29.74
CA ALA A 25 -11.08 -12.79 30.03
C ALA A 25 -11.13 -11.31 29.63
N GLY A 26 -10.08 -10.55 29.93
CA GLY A 26 -9.90 -9.16 29.51
C GLY A 26 -9.88 -9.02 27.99
N MET A 27 -9.08 -9.84 27.31
CA MET A 27 -8.97 -9.84 25.84
C MET A 27 -10.31 -10.14 25.16
N ALA A 28 -11.06 -11.11 25.69
CA ALA A 28 -12.37 -11.47 25.16
C ALA A 28 -13.38 -10.34 25.35
N ARG A 29 -13.40 -9.71 26.55
CA ARG A 29 -14.27 -8.56 26.83
C ARG A 29 -13.96 -7.36 25.93
N SER A 30 -12.69 -7.04 25.71
CA SER A 30 -12.29 -5.90 24.86
C SER A 30 -12.62 -6.10 23.38
N SER A 31 -12.82 -7.35 22.94
CA SER A 31 -13.24 -7.72 21.58
C SER A 31 -14.72 -8.08 21.47
N PHE A 32 -15.52 -7.77 22.50
CA PHE A 32 -16.96 -8.08 22.59
C PHE A 32 -17.30 -9.55 22.35
N ALA A 33 -16.43 -10.47 22.80
CA ALA A 33 -16.57 -11.91 22.63
C ALA A 33 -16.60 -12.64 23.99
N SER A 34 -17.18 -13.86 24.00
CA SER A 34 -17.00 -14.77 25.13
C SER A 34 -15.59 -15.36 25.12
N GLU A 35 -15.06 -15.72 26.29
CA GLU A 35 -13.71 -16.30 26.43
C GLU A 35 -13.51 -17.55 25.56
N PHE A 36 -14.52 -18.42 25.52
CA PHE A 36 -14.50 -19.63 24.70
C PHE A 36 -14.44 -19.29 23.20
N HIS A 37 -15.29 -18.37 22.76
CA HIS A 37 -15.32 -17.95 21.35
C HIS A 37 -13.99 -17.30 20.95
N PHE A 38 -13.52 -16.36 21.76
CA PHE A 38 -12.26 -15.65 21.54
C PHE A 38 -11.06 -16.60 21.46
N SER A 39 -10.92 -17.49 22.43
CA SER A 39 -9.80 -18.45 22.48
C SER A 39 -9.80 -19.38 21.27
N ARG A 40 -10.98 -19.86 20.87
CA ARG A 40 -11.14 -20.71 19.68
C ARG A 40 -10.82 -19.95 18.41
N GLU A 41 -11.29 -18.72 18.28
CA GLU A 41 -11.11 -17.90 17.08
C GLU A 41 -9.65 -17.48 16.88
N VAL A 42 -8.99 -17.01 17.94
CA VAL A 42 -7.56 -16.70 17.94
C VAL A 42 -6.76 -17.95 17.59
N SER A 43 -6.92 -19.06 18.33
CA SER A 43 -6.15 -20.28 18.07
C SER A 43 -6.34 -20.81 16.64
N ARG A 44 -7.55 -20.70 16.09
CA ARG A 44 -7.83 -21.10 14.71
C ARG A 44 -7.14 -20.21 13.68
N LEU A 45 -7.04 -18.90 13.95
CA LEU A 45 -6.46 -17.93 13.02
C LEU A 45 -4.93 -17.80 13.17
N THR A 46 -4.41 -17.99 14.38
CA THR A 46 -3.03 -17.75 14.76
C THR A 46 -2.27 -19.03 15.12
N GLY A 47 -2.91 -20.21 15.07
CA GLY A 47 -2.26 -21.48 15.38
C GLY A 47 -1.74 -21.61 16.82
N GLU A 48 -1.99 -20.64 17.71
CA GLU A 48 -1.55 -20.66 19.10
C GLU A 48 -2.60 -20.06 20.06
N PRO A 49 -2.70 -20.53 21.31
CA PRO A 49 -3.63 -19.97 22.29
C PRO A 49 -3.36 -18.48 22.60
N PRO A 50 -4.39 -17.65 22.89
CA PRO A 50 -4.21 -16.21 23.13
C PRO A 50 -3.18 -15.88 24.21
N ALA A 51 -3.19 -16.60 25.33
CA ALA A 51 -2.24 -16.40 26.42
C ALA A 51 -0.79 -16.76 26.02
N ALA A 52 -0.62 -17.73 25.11
CA ALA A 52 0.68 -18.11 24.58
C ALA A 52 1.20 -17.05 23.61
N LEU A 53 0.36 -16.58 22.68
CA LEU A 53 0.66 -15.47 21.77
C LEU A 53 1.09 -14.22 22.53
N ARG A 54 0.27 -13.76 23.50
CA ARG A 54 0.60 -12.58 24.31
C ARG A 54 1.95 -12.75 25.00
N ARG A 55 2.14 -13.88 25.69
CA ARG A 55 3.39 -14.14 26.42
C ARG A 55 4.61 -14.14 25.50
N ARG A 56 4.48 -14.72 24.31
CA ARG A 56 5.55 -14.73 23.31
C ARG A 56 5.88 -13.31 22.85
N VAL A 57 4.89 -12.52 22.41
CA VAL A 57 5.06 -11.13 21.97
C VAL A 57 5.69 -10.25 23.07
N MET A 58 5.24 -10.39 24.32
CA MET A 58 5.84 -9.67 25.46
C MET A 58 7.31 -10.04 25.68
N LEU A 59 7.66 -11.32 25.55
CA LEU A 59 9.04 -11.78 25.71
C LEU A 59 9.94 -11.30 24.57
N GLU A 60 9.42 -11.25 23.33
CA GLU A 60 10.13 -10.67 22.18
C GLU A 60 10.39 -9.16 22.39
N ARG A 61 9.38 -8.41 22.86
CA ARG A 61 9.51 -6.99 23.21
C ARG A 61 10.49 -6.77 24.36
N ALA A 62 10.44 -7.62 25.38
CA ALA A 62 11.38 -7.58 26.50
C ALA A 62 12.83 -7.81 26.04
N ALA A 63 13.07 -8.84 25.21
CA ALA A 63 14.39 -9.12 24.64
C ALA A 63 14.92 -7.92 23.85
N TRP A 64 14.08 -7.30 23.00
CA TRP A 64 14.45 -6.13 22.23
C TRP A 64 14.86 -4.91 23.11
N ARG A 65 14.17 -4.71 24.23
CA ARG A 65 14.49 -3.66 25.21
C ARG A 65 15.80 -3.95 25.95
N LEU A 66 15.99 -5.19 26.40
CA LEU A 66 17.21 -5.63 27.10
C LEU A 66 18.44 -5.45 26.21
N GLN A 67 18.33 -5.78 24.92
CA GLN A 67 19.40 -5.60 23.93
C GLN A 67 19.79 -4.13 23.66
N ARG A 68 19.00 -3.18 24.17
CA ARG A 68 19.26 -1.74 24.11
C ARG A 68 19.71 -1.17 25.46
N GLY A 69 20.10 -2.04 26.37
CA GLY A 69 20.62 -1.66 27.69
C GLY A 69 19.55 -1.36 28.73
N ALA A 70 18.28 -1.70 28.49
CA ALA A 70 17.26 -1.57 29.52
C ALA A 70 17.53 -2.53 30.69
N GLY A 71 17.33 -2.07 31.92
CA GLY A 71 17.51 -2.91 33.11
C GLY A 71 16.46 -4.01 33.25
N VAL A 72 16.87 -5.22 33.64
CA VAL A 72 15.99 -6.40 33.79
C VAL A 72 14.76 -6.13 34.65
N ALA A 73 14.94 -5.50 35.81
CA ALA A 73 13.82 -5.19 36.70
C ALA A 73 12.85 -4.17 36.09
N ALA A 74 13.37 -3.15 35.40
CA ALA A 74 12.54 -2.13 34.74
C ALA A 74 11.73 -2.74 33.60
N VAL A 75 12.35 -3.62 32.80
CA VAL A 75 11.65 -4.35 31.73
C VAL A 75 10.57 -5.27 32.30
N ALA A 76 10.85 -6.01 33.37
CA ALA A 76 9.86 -6.88 34.00
C ALA A 76 8.59 -6.11 34.45
N VAL A 77 8.79 -4.95 35.08
CA VAL A 77 7.69 -4.08 35.52
C VAL A 77 6.94 -3.48 34.32
N ALA A 78 7.66 -2.95 33.33
CA ALA A 78 7.06 -2.32 32.15
C ALA A 78 6.25 -3.31 31.30
N GLU A 79 6.61 -4.59 31.31
CA GLU A 79 5.87 -5.67 30.65
C GLU A 79 4.76 -6.26 31.55
N GLY A 80 4.56 -5.75 32.77
CA GLY A 80 3.48 -6.20 33.65
C GLY A 80 3.68 -7.59 34.27
N TRP A 81 4.94 -8.04 34.44
CA TRP A 81 5.22 -9.27 35.19
C TRP A 81 5.06 -9.03 36.68
N SER A 82 4.55 -10.03 37.40
CA SER A 82 4.34 -9.96 38.85
C SER A 82 5.64 -9.80 39.65
N SER A 83 6.77 -10.27 39.12
CA SER A 83 8.09 -10.04 39.70
C SER A 83 9.22 -10.28 38.66
N PRO A 84 10.43 -9.70 38.87
CA PRO A 84 11.60 -9.96 38.03
C PRO A 84 12.01 -11.44 37.97
N GLU A 85 11.75 -12.22 39.02
CA GLU A 85 12.04 -13.65 39.07
C GLU A 85 11.07 -14.45 38.19
N VAL A 86 9.78 -14.08 38.18
CA VAL A 86 8.80 -14.69 37.27
C VAL A 86 9.17 -14.39 35.82
N PHE A 87 9.52 -13.13 35.52
CA PHE A 87 10.01 -12.72 34.20
C PHE A 87 11.25 -13.52 33.80
N SER A 88 12.27 -13.58 34.65
CA SER A 88 13.54 -14.25 34.34
C SER A 88 13.36 -15.74 34.05
N ARG A 89 12.46 -16.42 34.79
CA ARG A 89 12.11 -17.83 34.52
C ARG A 89 11.41 -18.00 33.18
N ALA A 90 10.46 -17.13 32.85
CA ALA A 90 9.75 -17.18 31.58
C ALA A 90 10.68 -16.88 30.40
N PHE A 91 11.53 -15.86 30.53
CA PHE A 91 12.53 -15.48 29.53
C PHE A 91 13.50 -16.63 29.26
N ARG A 92 14.08 -17.23 30.31
CA ARG A 92 15.00 -18.36 30.17
C ARG A 92 14.35 -19.58 29.53
N ARG A 93 13.08 -19.84 29.84
CA ARG A 93 12.33 -20.92 29.21
C ARG A 93 12.13 -20.70 27.71
N ALA A 94 11.93 -19.46 27.29
CA ALA A 94 11.66 -19.12 25.89
C ALA A 94 12.95 -19.00 25.06
N PHE A 95 13.97 -18.31 25.58
CA PHE A 95 15.20 -17.98 24.85
C PHE A 95 16.39 -18.89 25.19
N GLY A 96 16.27 -19.77 26.19
CA GLY A 96 17.36 -20.64 26.65
C GLY A 96 18.42 -19.94 27.52
N VAL A 97 18.49 -18.62 27.50
CA VAL A 97 19.46 -17.79 28.25
C VAL A 97 18.77 -16.89 29.28
N PRO A 98 19.44 -16.45 30.36
CA PRO A 98 18.88 -15.46 31.28
C PRO A 98 18.73 -14.08 30.61
N PRO A 99 17.84 -13.20 31.13
CA PRO A 99 17.65 -11.84 30.58
C PRO A 99 18.92 -11.01 30.47
N SER A 100 19.90 -11.21 31.37
CA SER A 100 21.19 -10.51 31.34
C SER A 100 22.08 -10.91 30.16
N GLN A 101 21.74 -11.98 29.44
CA GLN A 101 22.43 -12.47 28.26
C GLN A 101 21.55 -12.34 27.00
N ALA A 102 20.56 -11.43 27.01
CA ALA A 102 19.68 -11.21 25.87
C ALA A 102 20.42 -10.83 24.57
N ASP A 103 21.63 -10.26 24.66
CA ASP A 103 22.47 -9.93 23.51
C ASP A 103 23.00 -11.17 22.76
N ALA A 104 23.00 -12.34 23.40
CA ALA A 104 23.48 -13.59 22.81
C ALA A 104 22.44 -14.30 21.91
N VAL A 105 21.21 -13.78 21.84
CA VAL A 105 20.09 -14.41 21.12
C VAL A 105 19.35 -13.40 20.26
N GLY A 106 18.69 -13.85 19.19
CA GLY A 106 17.72 -13.01 18.48
C GLY A 106 16.51 -12.71 19.37
N PHE A 107 15.87 -11.55 19.18
CA PHE A 107 14.70 -11.18 19.97
C PHE A 107 13.38 -11.83 19.49
N ARG A 108 13.36 -12.48 18.31
CA ARG A 108 12.18 -13.20 17.80
C ARG A 108 12.18 -14.66 18.26
N LEU A 109 11.04 -15.14 18.72
CA LEU A 109 10.81 -16.54 19.10
C LEU A 109 10.12 -17.28 17.94
N PRO A 110 10.26 -18.61 17.81
CA PRO A 110 9.49 -19.36 16.82
C PRO A 110 7.98 -19.13 16.97
N ALA A 111 7.30 -18.81 15.87
CA ALA A 111 5.87 -18.51 15.85
C ALA A 111 5.16 -19.34 14.78
N PRO A 112 4.15 -20.16 15.13
CA PRO A 112 3.43 -21.01 14.16
C PRO A 112 2.58 -20.21 13.15
N ASN A 113 2.38 -18.92 13.39
CA ASN A 113 1.59 -17.99 12.59
C ASN A 113 2.41 -16.91 11.88
N GLY A 114 3.72 -16.85 12.11
CA GLY A 114 4.55 -15.74 11.66
C GLY A 114 4.18 -14.37 12.27
N VAL A 115 3.36 -14.33 13.32
CA VAL A 115 3.05 -13.10 14.08
C VAL A 115 4.22 -12.82 15.01
N HIS A 116 4.95 -11.74 14.80
CA HIS A 116 6.06 -11.32 15.66
C HIS A 116 5.89 -9.90 16.14
N PHE A 117 6.45 -9.62 17.32
CA PHE A 117 6.72 -8.25 17.72
C PHE A 117 7.68 -7.59 16.72
N HIS A 118 7.24 -6.47 16.14
CA HIS A 118 8.05 -5.59 15.32
C HIS A 118 8.20 -4.23 16.01
N PRO A 119 9.40 -3.91 16.50
CA PRO A 119 9.63 -2.65 17.19
C PRO A 119 9.23 -1.41 16.36
N PRO A 120 8.81 -0.30 17.01
CA PRO A 120 8.62 -0.18 18.46
C PRO A 120 7.28 -0.72 18.97
N GLU A 121 6.24 -0.78 18.13
CA GLU A 121 4.87 -1.11 18.55
C GLU A 121 4.09 -1.99 17.55
N SER A 122 4.66 -2.32 16.40
CA SER A 122 3.96 -3.04 15.34
C SER A 122 3.97 -4.56 15.58
N LEU A 123 3.02 -5.25 14.98
CA LEU A 123 3.10 -6.69 14.75
C LEU A 123 3.46 -6.92 13.28
N TRP A 124 4.43 -7.80 13.05
CA TRP A 124 4.71 -8.31 11.72
C TRP A 124 3.99 -9.63 11.53
N LEU A 125 3.39 -9.83 10.36
CA LEU A 125 2.82 -11.09 9.91
C LEU A 125 3.68 -11.58 8.75
N ASP A 126 4.33 -12.73 8.88
CA ASP A 126 5.01 -13.33 7.73
C ASP A 126 4.00 -13.65 6.64
N SER A 127 4.35 -13.37 5.38
CA SER A 127 3.53 -13.78 4.26
C SER A 127 3.55 -15.30 4.17
N PRO A 128 2.40 -15.99 3.95
CA PRO A 128 2.44 -17.40 3.61
C PRO A 128 3.30 -17.54 2.37
N GLY A 129 4.42 -18.27 2.48
CA GLY A 129 5.51 -18.32 1.48
C GLY A 129 5.14 -18.94 0.13
N ASP A 130 3.85 -19.05 -0.18
CA ASP A 130 3.27 -19.71 -1.35
C ASP A 130 2.48 -18.74 -2.25
N THR A 131 2.42 -17.45 -1.90
CA THR A 131 1.92 -16.41 -2.81
C THR A 131 3.05 -15.96 -3.74
N ALA A 132 2.79 -15.92 -5.06
CA ALA A 132 3.68 -15.24 -6.01
C ALA A 132 4.10 -13.87 -5.43
N ALA A 133 5.39 -13.55 -5.53
CA ALA A 133 5.94 -12.33 -4.95
C ALA A 133 5.09 -11.13 -5.40
N PRO A 134 4.59 -10.29 -4.47
CA PRO A 134 3.76 -9.16 -4.85
C PRO A 134 4.58 -8.22 -5.75
N ASP A 135 4.07 -7.98 -6.95
CA ASP A 135 4.69 -7.08 -7.91
C ASP A 135 4.23 -5.64 -7.65
N ILE A 136 5.14 -4.84 -7.12
CA ILE A 136 4.89 -3.43 -6.78
C ILE A 136 4.58 -2.62 -8.05
N SER A 137 5.21 -2.93 -9.18
CA SER A 137 4.97 -2.24 -10.45
C SER A 137 3.56 -2.50 -10.94
N LEU A 138 3.09 -3.76 -10.89
CA LEU A 138 1.70 -4.09 -11.25
C LEU A 138 0.69 -3.43 -10.29
N LEU A 139 0.98 -3.37 -8.99
CA LEU A 139 0.16 -2.64 -8.03
C LEU A 139 0.06 -1.16 -8.40
N MET A 140 1.19 -0.51 -8.69
CA MET A 140 1.25 0.91 -9.05
C MET A 140 0.48 1.21 -10.33
N ILE A 141 0.53 0.32 -11.34
CA ILE A 141 -0.22 0.46 -12.58
C ILE A 141 -1.72 0.30 -12.34
N ALA A 142 -2.12 -0.72 -11.58
CA ALA A 142 -3.53 -0.93 -11.26
C ALA A 142 -4.10 0.26 -10.48
N HIS A 143 -3.32 0.79 -9.53
CA HIS A 143 -3.67 2.00 -8.80
C HIS A 143 -3.75 3.23 -9.72
N ASP A 144 -2.74 3.47 -10.57
CA ASP A 144 -2.73 4.56 -11.54
C ASP A 144 -3.99 4.56 -12.42
N ILE A 145 -4.38 3.40 -12.95
CA ILE A 145 -5.59 3.24 -13.78
C ILE A 145 -6.86 3.50 -12.98
N GLY A 146 -7.01 2.82 -11.83
CA GLY A 146 -8.22 2.90 -11.02
C GLY A 146 -8.43 4.29 -10.44
N ASP A 147 -7.36 4.91 -9.98
CA ASP A 147 -7.40 6.25 -9.40
C ASP A 147 -7.67 7.34 -10.44
N THR A 148 -7.11 7.20 -11.65
CA THR A 148 -7.44 8.08 -12.78
C THR A 148 -8.92 7.96 -13.17
N ALA A 149 -9.45 6.74 -13.24
CA ALA A 149 -10.86 6.50 -13.52
C ALA A 149 -11.78 7.14 -12.46
N ALA A 150 -11.42 7.00 -11.18
CA ALA A 150 -12.17 7.62 -10.08
C ALA A 150 -12.18 9.15 -10.18
N LEU A 151 -11.03 9.77 -10.49
CA LEU A 151 -10.92 11.22 -10.68
C LEU A 151 -11.72 11.71 -11.88
N ILE A 152 -11.70 11.00 -13.02
CA ILE A 152 -12.54 11.31 -14.18
C ILE A 152 -14.03 11.21 -13.78
N GLY A 153 -14.41 10.17 -13.04
CA GLY A 153 -15.78 9.98 -12.55
C GLY A 153 -16.25 11.12 -11.64
N ILE A 154 -15.40 11.59 -10.72
CA ILE A 154 -15.70 12.77 -9.88
C ILE A 154 -15.82 14.03 -10.75
N ALA A 155 -14.87 14.24 -11.67
CA ALA A 155 -14.82 15.42 -12.53
C ALA A 155 -15.95 15.46 -13.56
N ALA A 156 -16.60 14.33 -13.88
CA ALA A 156 -17.79 14.28 -14.72
C ALA A 156 -19.01 15.01 -14.11
N GLY A 157 -18.97 15.33 -12.81
CA GLY A 157 -19.95 16.18 -12.14
C GLY A 157 -19.73 17.68 -12.29
N LEU A 158 -18.61 18.12 -12.89
CA LEU A 158 -18.33 19.54 -13.14
C LEU A 158 -19.20 20.09 -14.27
N THR A 159 -19.48 21.40 -14.22
CA THR A 159 -20.05 22.11 -15.38
C THR A 159 -19.02 22.24 -16.50
N GLU A 160 -19.47 22.51 -17.74
CA GLU A 160 -18.55 22.77 -18.87
C GLU A 160 -17.61 23.96 -18.63
N GLU A 161 -18.10 24.98 -17.91
CA GLU A 161 -17.28 26.11 -17.48
C GLU A 161 -16.19 25.67 -16.49
N GLN A 162 -16.54 24.90 -15.46
CA GLN A 162 -15.59 24.40 -14.48
C GLN A 162 -14.56 23.42 -15.08
N TRP A 163 -14.96 22.61 -16.07
CA TRP A 163 -14.08 21.69 -16.78
C TRP A 163 -12.91 22.40 -17.48
N THR A 164 -13.19 23.57 -18.05
CA THR A 164 -12.24 24.39 -18.81
C THR A 164 -11.64 25.56 -18.02
N GLN A 165 -12.15 25.83 -16.82
CA GLN A 165 -11.69 26.90 -15.96
C GLN A 165 -10.19 26.77 -15.64
N GLN A 166 -9.43 27.84 -15.86
CA GLN A 166 -8.01 27.89 -15.54
C GLN A 166 -7.80 28.03 -14.02
N VAL A 167 -7.80 26.91 -13.30
CA VAL A 167 -7.59 26.85 -11.85
C VAL A 167 -6.11 27.11 -11.47
N SER A 168 -5.18 26.74 -12.36
CA SER A 168 -3.75 27.04 -12.23
C SER A 168 -3.20 27.58 -13.56
N PRO A 169 -3.43 28.86 -13.88
CA PRO A 169 -2.91 29.46 -15.10
C PRO A 169 -1.39 29.31 -15.21
N GLY A 170 -0.90 28.94 -16.40
CA GLY A 170 0.54 28.76 -16.66
C GLY A 170 1.14 27.45 -16.15
N LEU A 171 0.34 26.54 -15.58
CA LEU A 171 0.82 25.21 -15.22
C LEU A 171 1.27 24.43 -16.45
N VAL A 172 2.51 23.92 -16.41
CA VAL A 172 3.10 23.02 -17.40
C VAL A 172 3.81 21.93 -16.61
N VAL A 173 3.42 20.66 -16.79
CA VAL A 173 4.08 19.53 -16.11
C VAL A 173 5.29 19.06 -16.91
N LEU A 174 5.10 18.94 -18.22
CA LEU A 174 6.12 18.58 -19.20
C LEU A 174 6.07 19.64 -20.31
N ASP A 175 7.22 20.21 -20.64
CA ASP A 175 7.34 21.30 -21.61
C ASP A 175 6.87 20.91 -23.01
N TRP A 176 7.05 19.64 -23.41
CA TRP A 176 6.56 19.11 -24.68
C TRP A 176 5.06 18.77 -24.70
N ASP A 177 4.41 18.59 -23.55
CA ASP A 177 2.96 18.31 -23.48
C ASP A 177 2.12 19.60 -23.52
N GLY A 178 2.76 20.74 -23.25
CA GLY A 178 2.13 22.05 -23.23
C GLY A 178 1.37 22.38 -21.93
N PRO A 179 0.59 23.48 -21.93
CA PRO A 179 -0.10 23.95 -20.73
C PRO A 179 -1.27 23.07 -20.28
N GLU A 180 -1.39 22.87 -18.96
CA GLU A 180 -2.44 22.09 -18.31
C GLU A 180 -3.20 22.94 -17.24
N PRO A 181 -3.84 24.06 -17.61
CA PRO A 181 -4.30 25.04 -16.62
C PRO A 181 -5.61 24.66 -15.90
N SER A 182 -6.36 23.66 -16.39
CA SER A 182 -7.68 23.26 -15.89
C SER A 182 -7.73 21.78 -15.49
N VAL A 183 -8.77 21.39 -14.74
CA VAL A 183 -9.04 19.98 -14.38
C VAL A 183 -9.12 19.12 -15.65
N GLY A 184 -9.87 19.58 -16.66
CA GLY A 184 -9.98 18.86 -17.92
C GLY A 184 -8.64 18.70 -18.62
N ALA A 185 -7.81 19.74 -18.67
CA ALA A 185 -6.52 19.68 -19.34
C ALA A 185 -5.54 18.69 -18.69
N VAL A 186 -5.49 18.64 -17.35
CA VAL A 186 -4.63 17.69 -16.61
C VAL A 186 -5.14 16.25 -16.77
N LEU A 187 -6.46 16.02 -16.68
CA LEU A 187 -7.05 14.69 -16.91
C LEU A 187 -6.87 14.22 -18.35
N ASP A 188 -6.99 15.11 -19.32
CA ASP A 188 -6.74 14.80 -20.73
C ASP A 188 -5.28 14.41 -20.97
N ALA A 189 -4.34 15.13 -20.35
CA ALA A 189 -2.91 14.80 -20.41
C ALA A 189 -2.61 13.42 -19.77
N LEU A 190 -3.28 13.06 -18.67
CA LEU A 190 -3.15 11.74 -18.02
C LEU A 190 -3.47 10.57 -18.96
N VAL A 191 -4.55 10.69 -19.73
CA VAL A 191 -4.97 9.68 -20.69
C VAL A 191 -4.11 9.73 -21.96
N TRP A 192 -3.86 10.95 -22.45
CA TRP A 192 -3.05 11.20 -23.64
C TRP A 192 -1.64 10.61 -23.56
N SER A 193 -0.94 10.78 -22.44
CA SER A 193 0.42 10.24 -22.29
C SER A 193 0.46 8.72 -22.50
N LYS A 194 -0.55 7.98 -22.01
CA LYS A 194 -0.64 6.52 -22.21
C LYS A 194 -0.98 6.16 -23.65
N GLU A 195 -1.85 6.94 -24.29
CA GLU A 195 -2.25 6.76 -25.69
C GLU A 195 -1.05 6.84 -26.64
N VAL A 196 -0.21 7.87 -26.47
CA VAL A 196 1.01 8.09 -27.25
C VAL A 196 1.99 6.92 -27.09
N TRP A 197 2.28 6.52 -25.85
CA TRP A 197 3.19 5.41 -25.60
C TRP A 197 2.65 4.08 -26.12
N LEU A 198 1.34 3.83 -26.01
CA LEU A 198 0.74 2.64 -26.62
C LEU A 198 0.89 2.64 -28.13
N ALA A 199 0.64 3.76 -28.81
CA ALA A 199 0.79 3.83 -30.25
C ALA A 199 2.22 3.48 -30.68
N SER A 200 3.23 4.04 -30.00
CA SER A 200 4.65 3.74 -30.24
C SER A 200 4.98 2.26 -29.99
N ILE A 201 4.54 1.69 -28.85
CA ILE A 201 4.83 0.30 -28.46
C ILE A 201 4.12 -0.71 -29.38
N GLU A 202 2.89 -0.41 -29.81
CA GLU A 202 2.09 -1.28 -30.67
C GLU A 202 2.39 -1.09 -32.17
N GLY A 203 3.25 -0.14 -32.53
CA GLY A 203 3.60 0.18 -33.92
C GLY A 203 2.44 0.78 -34.72
N ARG A 204 1.59 1.58 -34.07
CA ARG A 204 0.48 2.31 -34.70
C ARG A 204 0.89 3.74 -35.04
N ASP A 205 0.08 4.39 -35.88
CA ASP A 205 0.24 5.82 -36.16
C ASP A 205 0.10 6.66 -34.89
N GLN A 206 0.92 7.72 -34.81
CA GLN A 206 0.88 8.66 -33.71
C GLN A 206 -0.51 9.33 -33.62
N PRO A 207 -1.18 9.29 -32.46
CA PRO A 207 -2.47 9.95 -32.31
C PRO A 207 -2.32 11.47 -32.48
N THR A 208 -3.39 12.16 -32.86
CA THR A 208 -3.41 13.62 -33.00
C THR A 208 -4.28 14.26 -31.93
N ARG A 209 -3.74 15.25 -31.20
CA ARG A 209 -4.46 16.00 -30.16
C ARG A 209 -5.05 17.27 -30.76
N THR A 210 -6.35 17.26 -31.06
CA THR A 210 -7.03 18.38 -31.75
C THR A 210 -7.79 19.32 -30.81
N ALA A 211 -8.48 18.78 -29.81
CA ALA A 211 -9.25 19.56 -28.85
C ALA A 211 -9.34 18.83 -27.50
N LEU A 212 -9.65 19.59 -26.44
CA LEU A 212 -9.89 19.01 -25.12
C LEU A 212 -11.14 18.11 -25.16
N ARG A 213 -10.98 16.84 -24.81
CA ARG A 213 -12.08 15.88 -24.72
C ARG A 213 -13.09 16.29 -23.64
N SER A 214 -14.37 15.99 -23.86
CA SER A 214 -15.38 16.07 -22.80
C SER A 214 -15.11 15.01 -21.74
N ALA A 215 -15.56 15.22 -20.51
CA ALA A 215 -15.37 14.25 -19.43
C ALA A 215 -15.90 12.84 -19.78
N ARG A 216 -17.03 12.77 -20.50
CA ARG A 216 -17.61 11.49 -20.94
C ARG A 216 -16.76 10.79 -22.01
N ALA A 217 -16.30 11.54 -23.01
CA ALA A 217 -15.43 10.98 -24.05
C ALA A 217 -14.10 10.51 -23.43
N LEU A 218 -13.53 11.32 -22.55
CA LEU A 218 -12.30 10.99 -21.85
C LEU A 218 -12.43 9.73 -20.97
N ALA A 219 -13.57 9.54 -20.32
CA ALA A 219 -13.84 8.32 -19.55
C ALA A 219 -13.84 7.06 -20.44
N ALA A 220 -14.53 7.12 -21.59
CA ALA A 220 -14.57 6.02 -22.53
C ALA A 220 -13.19 5.70 -23.13
N ASP A 221 -12.44 6.74 -23.49
CA ASP A 221 -11.06 6.60 -23.99
C ASP A 221 -10.15 6.00 -22.92
N HIS A 222 -10.26 6.47 -21.67
CA HIS A 222 -9.49 5.93 -20.55
C HIS A 222 -9.75 4.44 -20.34
N ASP A 223 -11.01 3.98 -20.43
CA ASP A 223 -11.34 2.57 -20.26
C ASP A 223 -10.65 1.69 -21.33
N ASP A 224 -10.66 2.10 -22.62
CA ASP A 224 -9.96 1.38 -23.70
C ASP A 224 -8.44 1.42 -23.52
N ILE A 225 -7.88 2.62 -23.35
CA ILE A 225 -6.44 2.86 -23.26
C ILE A 225 -5.87 2.15 -22.03
N ALA A 226 -6.55 2.23 -20.89
CA ALA A 226 -6.10 1.58 -19.65
C ALA A 226 -6.13 0.05 -19.76
N ALA A 227 -7.15 -0.52 -20.42
CA ALA A 227 -7.23 -1.96 -20.64
C ALA A 227 -6.04 -2.46 -21.49
N ARG A 228 -5.74 -1.76 -22.59
CA ARG A 228 -4.59 -2.06 -23.45
C ARG A 228 -3.26 -1.85 -22.75
N TRP A 229 -3.11 -0.75 -22.00
CA TRP A 229 -1.92 -0.45 -21.20
C TRP A 229 -1.64 -1.56 -20.17
N ALA A 230 -2.65 -1.95 -19.40
CA ALA A 230 -2.52 -3.00 -18.40
C ALA A 230 -2.24 -4.37 -19.03
N ALA A 231 -2.84 -4.67 -20.18
CA ALA A 231 -2.57 -5.90 -20.93
C ALA A 231 -1.12 -5.94 -21.42
N MET A 232 -0.64 -4.85 -22.05
CA MET A 232 0.74 -4.73 -22.53
C MET A 232 1.74 -4.94 -21.40
N VAL A 233 1.61 -4.23 -20.26
CA VAL A 233 2.60 -4.39 -19.17
C VAL A 233 2.60 -5.80 -18.60
N ARG A 234 1.43 -6.42 -18.43
CA ARG A 234 1.31 -7.79 -17.92
C ARG A 234 1.96 -8.79 -18.86
N GLU A 235 1.62 -8.73 -20.14
CA GLU A 235 2.12 -9.66 -21.15
C GLU A 235 3.64 -9.58 -21.26
N TYR A 236 4.19 -8.37 -21.40
CA TYR A 236 5.63 -8.18 -21.50
C TYR A 236 6.36 -8.51 -20.19
N GLY A 237 5.71 -8.28 -19.04
CA GLY A 237 6.20 -8.69 -17.72
C GLY A 237 6.32 -10.21 -17.59
N GLU A 238 5.26 -10.94 -17.91
CA GLU A 238 5.22 -12.41 -17.87
C GLU A 238 6.21 -13.05 -18.84
N GLN A 239 6.48 -12.40 -19.98
CA GLN A 239 7.48 -12.84 -20.96
C GLN A 239 8.93 -12.44 -20.60
N GLY A 240 9.14 -11.66 -19.53
CA GLY A 240 10.47 -11.16 -19.15
C GLY A 240 11.05 -10.12 -20.12
N ARG A 241 10.18 -9.41 -20.85
CA ARG A 241 10.52 -8.50 -21.97
C ARG A 241 10.43 -7.02 -21.64
N LEU A 242 10.20 -6.65 -20.38
CA LEU A 242 10.18 -5.23 -19.98
C LEU A 242 11.54 -4.53 -20.19
N GLY A 243 12.61 -5.28 -20.40
CA GLY A 243 13.93 -4.76 -20.78
C GLY A 243 14.08 -4.43 -22.27
N ASP A 244 13.08 -4.76 -23.11
CA ASP A 244 13.09 -4.45 -24.54
C ASP A 244 13.16 -2.91 -24.74
N THR A 245 13.87 -2.50 -25.79
CA THR A 245 14.08 -1.09 -26.14
C THR A 245 13.18 -0.69 -27.30
N VAL A 246 12.38 0.35 -27.10
CA VAL A 246 11.66 1.08 -28.14
C VAL A 246 12.59 2.18 -28.66
N ILE A 247 12.86 2.18 -29.97
CA ILE A 247 13.57 3.28 -30.63
C ILE A 247 12.50 4.21 -31.20
N ASP A 248 12.30 5.35 -30.55
CA ASP A 248 11.36 6.35 -31.02
C ASP A 248 12.03 7.22 -32.09
N ALA A 249 11.77 6.88 -33.35
CA ALA A 249 12.24 7.63 -34.50
C ALA A 249 11.49 8.97 -34.70
N LEU A 250 10.45 9.25 -33.90
CA LEU A 250 9.69 10.51 -33.95
C LEU A 250 10.34 11.60 -33.08
N CYS A 251 11.22 11.24 -32.15
CA CYS A 251 12.09 12.20 -31.47
C CYS A 251 13.16 12.74 -32.44
N ASP A 252 13.55 14.01 -32.28
CA ASP A 252 14.70 14.60 -32.98
C ASP A 252 15.74 15.12 -31.97
N PRO A 253 16.88 14.42 -31.79
CA PRO A 253 17.27 13.19 -32.48
C PRO A 253 16.48 11.95 -32.01
N PRO A 254 16.45 10.84 -32.78
CA PRO A 254 15.80 9.60 -32.35
C PRO A 254 16.33 9.12 -31.00
N GLU A 255 15.42 8.83 -30.07
CA GLU A 255 15.75 8.41 -28.70
C GLU A 255 15.38 6.94 -28.47
N SER A 256 16.12 6.28 -27.59
CA SER A 256 15.91 4.87 -27.24
C SER A 256 15.44 4.77 -25.81
N PHE A 257 14.26 4.18 -25.60
CA PHE A 257 13.65 4.02 -24.29
C PHE A 257 13.37 2.55 -24.00
N GLN A 258 13.79 2.06 -22.84
CA GLN A 258 13.41 0.72 -22.39
C GLN A 258 11.96 0.74 -21.89
N LEU A 259 11.20 -0.35 -22.11
CA LEU A 259 9.79 -0.42 -21.72
C LEU A 259 9.58 -0.15 -20.22
N TYR A 260 10.44 -0.70 -19.34
CA TYR A 260 10.35 -0.39 -17.91
C TYR A 260 10.59 1.10 -17.61
N GLY A 261 11.43 1.78 -18.40
CA GLY A 261 11.71 3.21 -18.28
C GLY A 261 10.51 4.05 -18.70
N ILE A 262 9.84 3.67 -19.79
CA ILE A 262 8.58 4.27 -20.24
C ILE A 262 7.50 4.10 -19.16
N ILE A 263 7.34 2.90 -18.61
CA ILE A 263 6.36 2.63 -17.55
C ILE A 263 6.64 3.50 -16.32
N ALA A 264 7.91 3.56 -15.88
CA ALA A 264 8.30 4.39 -14.75
C ALA A 264 8.01 5.87 -15.02
N HIS A 265 8.35 6.38 -16.21
CA HIS A 265 8.05 7.73 -16.64
C HIS A 265 6.55 8.04 -16.56
N VAL A 266 5.71 7.20 -17.17
CA VAL A 266 4.24 7.36 -17.15
C VAL A 266 3.71 7.35 -15.71
N LEU A 267 4.15 6.43 -14.87
CA LEU A 267 3.71 6.35 -13.46
C LEU A 267 4.11 7.59 -12.66
N THR A 268 5.32 8.11 -12.85
CA THR A 268 5.82 9.30 -12.16
C THR A 268 4.97 10.53 -12.48
N TYR A 269 4.79 10.84 -13.76
CA TYR A 269 4.03 12.04 -14.14
C TYR A 269 2.53 11.86 -13.94
N SER A 270 2.01 10.63 -14.06
CA SER A 270 0.61 10.37 -13.76
C SER A 270 0.31 10.56 -12.27
N ALA A 271 1.18 10.12 -11.36
CA ALA A 271 1.02 10.38 -9.94
C ALA A 271 0.99 11.88 -9.61
N HIS A 272 1.90 12.65 -10.21
CA HIS A 272 1.92 14.11 -10.04
C HIS A 272 0.62 14.76 -10.55
N ARG A 273 0.18 14.40 -11.76
CA ARG A 273 -1.05 14.94 -12.36
C ARG A 273 -2.31 14.57 -11.56
N ARG A 274 -2.41 13.37 -11.00
CA ARG A 274 -3.55 13.01 -10.13
C ARG A 274 -3.63 13.88 -8.89
N GLU A 275 -2.50 14.19 -8.25
CA GLU A 275 -2.49 15.11 -7.10
C GLU A 275 -2.83 16.55 -7.50
N LEU A 276 -2.39 17.00 -8.68
CA LEU A 276 -2.81 18.29 -9.23
C LEU A 276 -4.32 18.36 -9.45
N VAL A 277 -4.93 17.31 -10.02
CA VAL A 277 -6.38 17.22 -10.21
C VAL A 277 -7.11 17.30 -8.87
N ARG A 278 -6.66 16.58 -7.84
CA ARG A 278 -7.27 16.65 -6.49
C ARG A 278 -7.22 18.07 -5.92
N ALA A 279 -6.06 18.73 -6.05
CA ALA A 279 -5.89 20.10 -5.58
C ALA A 279 -6.81 21.07 -6.34
N MET A 280 -6.94 20.91 -7.65
CA MET A 280 -7.82 21.73 -8.48
C MET A 280 -9.31 21.49 -8.16
N LEU A 281 -9.74 20.24 -8.06
CA LEU A 281 -11.10 19.86 -7.65
C LEU A 281 -11.46 20.45 -6.28
N SER A 282 -10.53 20.39 -5.33
CA SER A 282 -10.71 20.99 -4.00
C SER A 282 -10.91 22.51 -4.07
N ARG A 283 -10.16 23.21 -4.94
CA ARG A 283 -10.32 24.66 -5.18
C ARG A 283 -11.65 25.01 -5.84
N LEU A 284 -12.24 24.07 -6.59
CA LEU A 284 -13.60 24.18 -7.15
C LEU A 284 -14.69 23.77 -6.15
N GLY A 285 -14.33 23.44 -4.91
CA GLY A 285 -15.28 23.04 -3.85
C GLY A 285 -15.73 21.58 -3.91
N VAL A 286 -15.11 20.75 -4.76
CA VAL A 286 -15.45 19.33 -4.90
C VAL A 286 -14.67 18.51 -3.86
N GLN A 287 -15.37 17.68 -3.09
CA GLN A 287 -14.75 16.75 -2.15
C GLN A 287 -14.17 15.55 -2.89
N VAL A 288 -12.94 15.17 -2.54
CA VAL A 288 -12.18 14.13 -3.22
C VAL A 288 -11.35 13.34 -2.21
N HIS A 289 -11.25 12.03 -2.38
CA HIS A 289 -10.44 11.14 -1.53
C HIS A 289 -8.94 11.44 -1.68
N ARG A 290 -8.09 10.85 -0.82
CA ARG A 290 -6.64 11.12 -0.83
C ARG A 290 -5.89 10.44 -1.97
N GLY A 291 -6.41 9.33 -2.48
CA GLY A 291 -5.70 8.55 -3.51
C GLY A 291 -4.51 7.76 -2.99
N ASP A 292 -4.49 7.46 -1.68
CA ASP A 292 -3.45 6.64 -1.07
C ASP A 292 -3.60 5.16 -1.50
N PRO A 293 -2.57 4.53 -2.10
CA PRO A 293 -2.60 3.11 -2.41
C PRO A 293 -2.94 2.21 -1.22
N LEU A 294 -2.56 2.58 0.01
CA LEU A 294 -2.92 1.84 1.22
C LEU A 294 -4.41 1.88 1.52
N GLU A 295 -5.06 3.04 1.32
CA GLU A 295 -6.51 3.19 1.43
C GLU A 295 -7.20 2.40 0.31
N TRP A 296 -6.71 2.51 -0.93
CA TRP A 296 -7.24 1.81 -2.09
C TRP A 296 -7.24 0.28 -1.92
N MET A 297 -6.15 -0.27 -1.38
CA MET A 297 -6.04 -1.71 -1.09
C MET A 297 -7.01 -2.21 0.00
N ARG A 298 -7.55 -1.33 0.85
CA ARG A 298 -8.53 -1.69 1.89
C ARG A 298 -9.96 -1.79 1.34
N GLY A 299 -10.21 -1.32 0.12
CA GLY A 299 -11.49 -1.38 -0.55
C GLY A 299 -12.12 0.00 -0.71
N ASN A 300 -11.86 0.60 -1.87
CA ASN A 300 -12.93 1.29 -2.61
C ASN A 300 -13.75 0.24 -3.37
#